data_AF-A0A7K9QES1-F1
#
_entry.id   AF-A0A7K9QES1-F1
#
_cell.length_a   1.000
_cell.length_b   1.000
_cell.length_c   1.000
_cell.angle_alpha   90.00
_cell.angle_beta   90.00
_cell.angle_gamma   90.00
#
_symmetry.space_group_name_H-M   'P 1'
#
loop_
_entity.id
_entity.type
_entity.pdbx_description
1 polymer ?
#
loop_
_entity_poly.entity_id
_entity_poly.type
_entity_poly.pdbx_seq_one_letter_code
_entity_poly.pdbx_strand_id
1 'polypeptide(L)'
;KRGAELALLECQRHFHSRRWNCSTLQGLQLFSTATIQGTRESAFIHAISTASIAFAVTRACSHGELHQCGCDRKIRGVSPEGEGRSRWQGAGGRGEGCSDNPSYGIAFSQAFLDSPERSRGVSSSRALVNLHSNEAGRKALLAHMKVEGKCQGVSGSCEVRTCWKVMPPFRPGATELYPRRVGS
;
A
#
# COMPACT_ATOMS: atom_id res chain seq x y z
N LYS A 1 -3.02 -0.97 14.32
CA LYS A 1 -3.59 -2.34 14.50
C LYS A 1 -4.06 -2.92 13.17
N ARG A 2 -5.06 -2.32 12.49
CA ARG A 2 -5.58 -2.76 11.17
C ARG A 2 -4.50 -3.11 10.12
N GLY A 3 -3.46 -2.28 9.96
CA GLY A 3 -2.38 -2.57 9.00
C GLY A 3 -1.58 -3.85 9.31
N ALA A 4 -1.41 -4.21 10.58
CA ALA A 4 -0.70 -5.43 10.97
C ALA A 4 -1.53 -6.69 10.70
N GLU A 5 -2.82 -6.62 10.99
CA GLU A 5 -3.79 -7.69 10.71
C GLU A 5 -3.89 -7.96 9.21
N LEU A 6 -3.94 -6.89 8.39
CA LEU A 6 -3.89 -7.00 6.93
C LEU A 6 -2.61 -7.67 6.44
N ALA A 7 -1.45 -7.30 7.01
CA ALA A 7 -0.17 -7.91 6.65
C ALA A 7 -0.14 -9.41 6.94
N LEU A 8 -0.63 -9.82 8.11
CA LEU A 8 -0.70 -11.23 8.51
C LEU A 8 -1.64 -12.03 7.61
N LEU A 9 -2.85 -11.51 7.38
CA LEU A 9 -3.83 -12.14 6.51
C LEU A 9 -3.24 -12.39 5.11
N GLU A 10 -2.57 -11.39 4.56
CA GLU A 10 -1.97 -11.51 3.23
C GLU A 10 -0.74 -12.41 3.19
N CYS A 11 0.07 -12.42 4.24
CA CYS A 11 1.16 -13.38 4.39
C CYS A 11 0.64 -14.81 4.38
N GLN A 12 -0.32 -15.12 5.26
CA GLN A 12 -0.90 -16.46 5.37
C GLN A 12 -1.52 -16.92 4.06
N ARG A 13 -2.17 -16.01 3.33
CA ARG A 13 -2.75 -16.32 2.03
C ARG A 13 -1.72 -16.54 0.94
N HIS A 14 -0.68 -15.70 0.87
CA HIS A 14 0.42 -15.86 -0.11
C HIS A 14 1.14 -17.19 0.09
N PHE A 15 1.39 -17.55 1.35
CA PHE A 15 2.13 -18.75 1.73
C PHE A 15 1.23 -19.95 2.09
N HIS A 16 -0.07 -19.94 1.75
CA HIS A 16 -1.02 -20.96 2.20
C HIS A 16 -0.61 -22.40 1.82
N SER A 17 0.05 -22.58 0.68
CA SER A 17 0.49 -23.88 0.16
C SER A 17 1.98 -24.18 0.41
N ARG A 18 2.66 -23.34 1.21
CA ARG A 18 4.09 -23.48 1.53
C ARG A 18 4.27 -24.14 2.89
N ARG A 19 5.42 -24.81 3.09
CA ARG A 19 5.79 -25.43 4.38
C ARG A 19 5.78 -24.42 5.53
N TRP A 20 6.27 -23.22 5.26
CA TRP A 20 6.07 -22.06 6.12
C TRP A 20 4.91 -21.23 5.58
N ASN A 21 3.83 -21.09 6.35
CA ASN A 21 2.56 -20.49 5.93
C ASN A 21 2.16 -19.25 6.76
N CYS A 22 3.12 -18.59 7.40
CA CYS A 22 2.91 -17.44 8.29
C CYS A 22 2.01 -17.68 9.53
N SER A 23 1.60 -18.92 9.83
CA SER A 23 0.78 -19.24 11.02
C SER A 23 1.49 -18.92 12.32
N THR A 24 2.82 -19.07 12.36
CA THR A 24 3.67 -18.77 13.53
C THR A 24 3.65 -17.29 13.93
N LEU A 25 3.20 -16.40 13.05
CA LEU A 25 3.11 -14.96 13.32
C LEU A 25 1.82 -14.59 14.08
N GLN A 26 0.86 -15.51 14.19
CA GLN A 26 -0.38 -15.28 14.91
C GLN A 26 -0.12 -15.28 16.42
N GLY A 27 -0.29 -14.11 17.06
CA GLY A 27 -0.02 -13.92 18.50
C GLY A 27 1.38 -13.42 18.83
N LEU A 28 2.32 -13.41 17.88
CA LEU A 28 3.56 -12.65 18.00
C LEU A 28 3.29 -11.19 17.64
N GLN A 29 3.95 -10.27 18.34
CA GLN A 29 4.05 -8.89 17.87
C GLN A 29 4.81 -8.95 16.54
N LEU A 30 4.09 -8.82 15.40
CA LEU A 30 4.62 -8.78 14.03
C LEU A 30 5.78 -7.78 13.84
N PHE A 31 5.91 -6.85 14.78
CA PHE A 31 6.93 -5.79 14.83
C PHE A 31 7.97 -5.99 15.94
N SER A 32 7.82 -7.03 16.77
CA SER A 32 8.85 -7.40 17.74
C SER A 32 9.96 -8.17 17.05
N THR A 33 11.18 -7.90 17.50
CA THR A 33 12.48 -8.37 17.01
C THR A 33 12.66 -9.89 16.84
N ALA A 34 11.67 -10.71 17.20
CA ALA A 34 11.81 -12.16 17.39
C ALA A 34 11.35 -13.03 16.19
N THR A 35 10.75 -12.46 15.15
CA THR A 35 10.22 -13.27 14.03
C THR A 35 11.24 -13.45 12.90
N ILE A 36 11.74 -14.68 12.76
CA ILE A 36 12.44 -15.26 11.59
C ILE A 36 13.47 -14.29 10.99
N GLN A 37 14.71 -14.38 11.44
CA GLN A 37 15.73 -13.38 11.08
C GLN A 37 16.58 -13.83 9.89
N GLY A 38 16.74 -12.94 8.90
CA GLY A 38 17.71 -13.13 7.81
C GLY A 38 17.30 -14.14 6.73
N THR A 39 16.02 -14.51 6.65
CA THR A 39 15.50 -15.40 5.60
C THR A 39 14.73 -14.62 4.52
N ARG A 40 14.39 -15.29 3.41
CA ARG A 40 13.56 -14.71 2.33
C ARG A 40 12.15 -14.39 2.82
N GLU A 41 11.63 -15.21 3.71
CA GLU A 41 10.33 -15.05 4.36
C GLU A 41 10.30 -13.79 5.23
N SER A 42 11.39 -13.51 5.95
CA SER A 42 11.55 -12.27 6.74
C SER A 42 11.48 -11.02 5.87
N ALA A 43 12.23 -11.01 4.76
CA ALA A 43 12.20 -9.91 3.79
C ALA A 43 10.77 -9.66 3.26
N PHE A 44 10.03 -10.74 2.98
CA PHE A 44 8.63 -10.63 2.58
C PHE A 44 7.75 -10.04 3.68
N ILE A 45 7.90 -10.47 4.94
CA ILE A 45 7.14 -9.93 6.08
C ILE A 45 7.37 -8.42 6.22
N HIS A 46 8.63 -7.98 6.14
CA HIS A 46 8.98 -6.55 6.17
C HIS A 46 8.29 -5.77 5.04
N ALA A 47 8.36 -6.31 3.81
CA ALA A 47 7.78 -5.69 2.63
C ALA A 47 6.24 -5.68 2.62
N ILE A 48 5.57 -6.72 3.09
CA ILE A 48 4.09 -6.72 3.19
C ILE A 48 3.60 -5.87 4.37
N SER A 49 4.34 -5.83 5.48
CA SER A 49 3.96 -5.08 6.68
C SER A 49 3.96 -3.57 6.45
N THR A 50 5.04 -3.05 5.86
CA THR A 50 5.16 -1.64 5.47
C THR A 50 4.07 -1.24 4.47
N ALA A 51 3.80 -2.09 3.47
CA ALA A 51 2.78 -1.85 2.46
C ALA A 51 1.38 -1.84 3.09
N SER A 52 1.09 -2.77 4.00
CA SER A 52 -0.19 -2.87 4.69
C SER A 52 -0.45 -1.70 5.62
N ILE A 53 0.57 -1.22 6.33
CA ILE A 53 0.47 -0.03 7.19
C ILE A 53 0.22 1.21 6.34
N ALA A 54 1.02 1.42 5.29
CA ALA A 54 0.84 2.55 4.39
C ALA A 54 -0.54 2.53 3.73
N PHE A 55 -1.00 1.36 3.27
CA PHE A 55 -2.34 1.16 2.73
C PHE A 55 -3.45 1.52 3.73
N ALA A 56 -3.39 0.95 4.93
CA ALA A 56 -4.42 1.15 5.94
C ALA A 56 -4.53 2.63 6.35
N VAL A 57 -3.39 3.31 6.51
CA VAL A 57 -3.36 4.73 6.85
C VAL A 57 -3.90 5.58 5.71
N THR A 58 -3.48 5.35 4.46
CA THR A 58 -3.98 6.13 3.32
C THR A 58 -5.49 5.94 3.13
N ARG A 59 -6.02 4.73 3.29
CA ARG A 59 -7.47 4.48 3.21
C ARG A 59 -8.24 5.16 4.34
N ALA A 60 -7.70 5.16 5.55
CA ALA A 60 -8.29 5.89 6.66
C ALA A 60 -8.30 7.42 6.39
N CYS A 61 -7.26 7.96 5.76
CA CYS A 61 -7.22 9.37 5.34
C CYS A 61 -8.30 9.69 4.30
N SER A 62 -8.44 8.90 3.25
CA SER A 62 -9.42 9.17 2.20
C SER A 62 -10.87 8.97 2.63
N HIS A 63 -11.10 8.09 3.61
CA HIS A 63 -12.41 7.92 4.24
C HIS A 63 -12.72 8.98 5.30
N GLY A 64 -11.77 9.85 5.63
CA GLY A 64 -11.95 10.86 6.69
C GLY A 64 -11.95 10.29 8.11
N GLU A 65 -11.45 9.07 8.30
CA GLU A 65 -11.28 8.44 9.63
C GLU A 65 -10.14 9.10 10.43
N LEU A 66 -9.24 9.84 9.76
CA LEU A 66 -8.10 10.54 10.36
C LEU A 66 -8.19 12.04 10.11
N HIS A 67 -8.10 12.86 11.17
CA HIS A 67 -8.18 14.32 11.06
C HIS A 67 -6.92 14.99 10.49
N GLN A 68 -5.77 14.31 10.53
CA GLN A 68 -4.47 14.89 10.16
C GLN A 68 -4.17 14.79 8.65
N CYS A 69 -5.02 14.13 7.88
CA CYS A 69 -4.83 13.85 6.47
C CYS A 69 -6.17 13.79 5.73
N GLY A 70 -6.13 13.63 4.41
CA GLY A 70 -7.31 13.57 3.56
C GLY A 70 -6.97 13.19 2.12
N CYS A 71 -7.91 13.43 1.21
CA CYS A 71 -7.72 13.21 -0.22
C CYS A 71 -6.56 14.04 -0.81
N ASP A 72 -5.99 13.58 -1.91
CA ASP A 72 -4.93 14.26 -2.64
C ASP A 72 -5.46 15.50 -3.39
N ARG A 73 -5.28 16.67 -2.77
CA ARG A 73 -5.74 17.95 -3.34
C ARG A 73 -4.91 18.42 -4.54
N LYS A 74 -3.76 17.79 -4.82
CA LYS A 74 -2.84 18.18 -5.91
C LYS A 74 -3.32 17.67 -7.27
N ILE A 75 -4.12 16.61 -7.30
CA ILE A 75 -4.70 16.06 -8.53
C ILE A 75 -5.91 16.90 -8.96
N ARG A 76 -5.74 17.68 -10.04
CA ARG A 76 -6.76 18.55 -10.64
C ARG A 76 -6.53 18.64 -12.15
N GLY A 77 -7.56 19.05 -12.90
CA GLY A 77 -7.46 19.29 -14.35
C GLY A 77 -7.99 18.15 -15.19
N VAL A 78 -7.48 18.00 -16.41
CA VAL A 78 -7.93 16.98 -17.38
C VAL A 78 -7.16 15.67 -17.16
N SER A 79 -7.87 14.55 -17.11
CA SER A 79 -7.25 13.22 -17.04
C SER A 79 -6.81 12.77 -18.44
N PRO A 80 -5.55 12.33 -18.62
CA PRO A 80 -5.05 11.87 -19.90
C PRO A 80 -5.60 10.50 -20.33
N GLU A 81 -6.34 9.78 -19.47
CA GLU A 81 -6.79 8.39 -19.70
C GLU A 81 -8.22 8.26 -20.25
N GLY A 82 -8.66 9.09 -21.20
CA GLY A 82 -9.98 8.89 -21.80
C GLY A 82 -10.24 9.63 -23.09
N GLU A 83 -10.89 8.93 -24.03
CA GLU A 83 -11.53 9.52 -25.20
C GLU A 83 -12.76 10.31 -24.73
N GLY A 84 -12.62 11.64 -24.64
CA GLY A 84 -13.63 12.55 -24.08
C GLY A 84 -13.08 13.56 -23.07
N ARG A 85 -13.94 14.44 -22.51
CA ARG A 85 -13.53 15.43 -21.50
C ARG A 85 -13.46 14.77 -20.11
N SER A 86 -12.34 14.11 -19.82
CA SER A 86 -12.09 13.48 -18.52
C SER A 86 -11.53 14.49 -17.51
N ARG A 87 -12.11 14.60 -16.31
CA ARG A 87 -11.65 15.52 -15.26
C ARG A 87 -11.13 14.77 -14.03
N TRP A 88 -9.95 15.17 -13.56
CA TRP A 88 -9.39 14.73 -12.28
C TRP A 88 -10.13 15.35 -11.10
N GLN A 89 -10.45 14.51 -10.11
CA GLN A 89 -11.00 14.91 -8.83
C GLN A 89 -10.00 14.62 -7.71
N GLY A 90 -9.45 15.70 -7.13
CA GLY A 90 -8.48 15.59 -6.03
C GLY A 90 -9.12 15.57 -4.64
N ALA A 91 -10.11 16.43 -4.40
CA ALA A 91 -10.78 16.53 -3.09
C ALA A 91 -12.16 15.87 -3.15
N GLY A 92 -12.47 15.00 -2.18
CA GLY A 92 -13.77 14.35 -2.04
C GLY A 92 -14.83 15.33 -1.53
N GLY A 93 -15.86 15.58 -2.34
CA GLY A 93 -17.12 16.22 -1.93
C GLY A 93 -18.21 15.18 -1.68
N ARG A 94 -19.37 15.60 -1.12
CA ARG A 94 -20.53 14.70 -0.93
C ARG A 94 -20.98 14.16 -2.29
N GLY A 95 -20.73 12.87 -2.53
CA GLY A 95 -21.12 12.16 -3.76
C GLY A 95 -20.05 12.15 -4.87
N GLU A 96 -18.87 12.72 -4.64
CA GLU A 96 -17.75 12.78 -5.60
C GLU A 96 -16.55 11.94 -5.12
N GLY A 97 -15.79 11.37 -6.06
CA GLY A 97 -14.64 10.52 -5.75
C GLY A 97 -13.51 11.25 -5.02
N CYS A 98 -12.82 10.54 -4.12
CA CYS A 98 -11.65 11.00 -3.38
C CYS A 98 -10.40 10.36 -3.95
N SER A 99 -9.42 11.16 -4.40
CA SER A 99 -8.11 10.63 -4.78
C SER A 99 -7.32 10.29 -3.52
N ASP A 100 -6.90 9.04 -3.38
CA ASP A 100 -6.06 8.57 -2.28
C ASP A 100 -4.70 9.30 -2.30
N ASN A 101 -4.26 9.74 -1.11
CA ASN A 101 -2.94 10.34 -0.92
C ASN A 101 -1.98 9.33 -0.26
N PRO A 102 -1.20 8.55 -1.04
CA PRO A 102 -0.27 7.56 -0.49
C PRO A 102 0.87 8.18 0.32
N SER A 103 1.21 9.46 0.09
CA SER A 103 2.39 10.08 0.70
C SER A 103 2.32 10.10 2.23
N TYR A 104 1.14 10.35 2.81
CA TYR A 104 0.97 10.36 4.25
C TYR A 104 1.12 8.94 4.85
N GLY A 105 0.49 7.93 4.23
CA GLY A 105 0.63 6.53 4.65
C GLY A 105 2.06 6.02 4.53
N ILE A 106 2.77 6.40 3.47
CA ILE A 106 4.18 6.09 3.26
C ILE A 106 5.05 6.72 4.37
N ALA A 107 4.89 8.02 4.62
CA ALA A 107 5.65 8.70 5.66
C ALA A 107 5.39 8.08 7.04
N PHE A 108 4.14 7.73 7.34
CA PHE A 108 3.79 7.03 8.57
C PHE A 108 4.49 5.67 8.67
N SER A 109 4.45 4.86 7.61
CA SER A 109 5.09 3.54 7.60
C SER A 109 6.62 3.61 7.74
N GLN A 110 7.26 4.63 7.16
CA GLN A 110 8.69 4.91 7.36
C GLN A 110 8.99 5.24 8.82
N ALA A 111 8.25 6.17 9.41
CA ALA A 111 8.45 6.54 10.80
C ALA A 111 8.23 5.35 11.75
N PHE A 112 7.29 4.46 11.44
CA PHE A 112 6.95 3.33 12.30
C PHE A 112 7.91 2.13 12.16
N LEU A 113 8.30 1.75 10.94
CA LEU A 113 9.08 0.53 10.69
C LEU A 113 10.55 0.78 10.38
N ASP A 114 10.93 1.94 9.88
CA ASP A 114 12.33 2.22 9.55
C ASP A 114 13.08 2.79 10.76
N SER A 115 12.41 3.50 11.67
CA SER A 115 13.05 4.08 12.87
C SER A 115 13.77 3.04 13.74
N PRO A 116 13.15 1.89 14.09
CA PRO A 116 13.85 0.86 14.87
C PRO A 116 15.04 0.24 14.14
N GLU A 117 14.96 0.06 12.80
CA GLU A 117 16.07 -0.48 12.01
C GLU A 117 17.24 0.51 11.94
N ARG A 118 16.94 1.82 11.79
CA ARG A 118 17.96 2.88 11.79
C ARG A 118 18.67 2.98 13.13
N SER A 119 17.96 2.81 14.25
CA SER A 119 18.56 2.81 15.59
C SER A 119 19.52 1.63 15.81
N ARG A 120 19.38 0.51 15.08
CA ARG A 120 20.32 -0.62 15.17
C ARG A 120 21.64 -0.38 14.43
N GLY A 121 21.75 0.71 13.65
CA GLY A 121 22.97 1.14 12.98
C GLY A 121 23.19 0.51 11.60
N VAL A 122 23.79 1.31 10.71
CA VAL A 122 24.10 0.97 9.30
C VAL A 122 25.16 -0.14 9.19
N SER A 123 25.92 -0.42 10.25
CA SER A 123 26.88 -1.52 10.32
C SER A 123 26.22 -2.90 10.34
N SER A 124 24.92 -2.98 10.63
CA SER A 124 24.17 -4.23 10.54
C SER A 124 23.67 -4.46 9.10
N SER A 125 24.30 -5.41 8.39
CA SER A 125 23.82 -5.86 7.07
C SER A 125 22.34 -6.25 7.10
N ARG A 126 21.86 -6.78 8.23
CA ARG A 126 20.45 -7.11 8.46
C ARG A 126 19.55 -5.87 8.46
N ALA A 127 19.91 -4.81 9.17
CA ALA A 127 19.12 -3.58 9.20
C ALA A 127 18.98 -2.97 7.79
N LEU A 128 20.05 -3.05 6.98
CA LEU A 128 20.02 -2.62 5.58
C LEU A 128 19.05 -3.45 4.72
N VAL A 129 19.05 -4.78 4.87
CA VAL A 129 18.10 -5.66 4.16
C VAL A 129 16.66 -5.38 4.59
N ASN A 130 16.41 -5.15 5.87
CA ASN A 130 15.09 -4.82 6.38
C ASN A 130 14.61 -3.48 5.83
N LEU A 131 15.45 -2.43 5.84
CA LEU A 131 15.14 -1.13 5.24
C LEU A 131 14.88 -1.23 3.73
N HIS A 132 15.67 -2.02 3.01
CA HIS A 132 15.46 -2.29 1.59
C HIS A 132 14.11 -2.97 1.34
N SER A 133 13.79 -3.99 2.13
CA SER A 133 12.53 -4.73 2.05
C SER A 133 11.34 -3.82 2.38
N ASN A 134 11.48 -2.97 3.40
CA ASN A 134 10.49 -1.97 3.77
C ASN A 134 10.22 -0.99 2.60
N GLU A 135 11.27 -0.58 1.90
CA GLU A 135 11.15 0.31 0.76
C GLU A 135 10.54 -0.37 -0.47
N ALA A 136 10.91 -1.62 -0.73
CA ALA A 136 10.31 -2.43 -1.79
C ALA A 136 8.79 -2.57 -1.59
N GLY A 137 8.35 -2.78 -0.34
CA GLY A 137 6.94 -2.83 0.03
C GLY A 137 6.16 -1.57 -0.34
N ARG A 138 6.70 -0.40 0.02
CA ARG A 138 6.07 0.90 -0.28
C ARG A 138 6.05 1.21 -1.78
N LYS A 139 7.12 0.87 -2.50
CA LYS A 139 7.17 1.02 -3.96
C LYS A 139 6.15 0.14 -4.66
N ALA A 140 6.01 -1.11 -4.21
CA ALA A 140 4.97 -1.98 -4.76
C ALA A 140 3.58 -1.38 -4.51
N LEU A 141 3.29 -0.90 -3.28
CA LEU A 141 2.01 -0.23 -3.01
C LEU A 141 1.73 0.93 -4.00
N LEU A 142 2.72 1.78 -4.27
CA LEU A 142 2.58 2.88 -5.24
C LEU A 142 2.34 2.39 -6.67
N ALA A 143 3.04 1.35 -7.09
CA ALA A 143 2.92 0.80 -8.45
C ALA A 143 1.54 0.21 -8.74
N HIS A 144 0.77 -0.15 -7.70
CA HIS A 144 -0.55 -0.76 -7.83
C HIS A 144 -1.72 0.21 -7.67
N MET A 145 -1.45 1.52 -7.55
CA MET A 145 -2.50 2.54 -7.60
C MET A 145 -3.27 2.45 -8.92
N LYS A 146 -4.59 2.59 -8.86
CA LYS A 146 -5.47 2.55 -10.05
C LYS A 146 -6.22 3.86 -10.21
N VAL A 147 -6.63 4.13 -11.44
CA VAL A 147 -7.55 5.23 -11.74
C VAL A 147 -8.95 4.64 -11.86
N GLU A 148 -9.82 5.06 -10.96
CA GLU A 148 -11.24 4.79 -11.06
C GLU A 148 -11.95 6.03 -11.59
N GLY A 149 -13.12 5.84 -12.18
CA GLY A 149 -13.93 6.99 -12.57
C GLY A 149 -15.39 6.65 -12.79
N LYS A 150 -16.21 7.69 -12.77
CA LYS A 150 -17.65 7.65 -12.97
C LYS A 150 -18.01 8.50 -14.18
N CYS A 151 -18.75 7.88 -15.10
CA CYS A 151 -19.36 8.58 -16.23
C CYS A 151 -20.53 9.43 -15.74
N GLN A 152 -20.64 10.63 -16.28
CA GLN A 152 -21.72 11.57 -16.07
C GLN A 152 -22.38 11.83 -17.42
N GLY A 153 -23.64 11.44 -17.56
CA GLY A 153 -24.40 11.55 -18.80
C GLY A 153 -25.81 11.00 -18.64
N VAL A 154 -26.73 11.46 -19.49
CA VAL A 154 -28.12 10.97 -19.50
C VAL A 154 -28.13 9.57 -20.11
N SER A 155 -28.90 8.64 -19.54
CA SER A 155 -29.04 7.26 -20.04
C SER A 155 -27.73 6.45 -20.12
N GLY A 156 -26.71 6.79 -19.32
CA GLY A 156 -25.46 6.05 -19.26
C GLY A 156 -24.40 6.49 -20.30
N SER A 157 -24.60 7.63 -20.98
CA SER A 157 -23.53 8.20 -21.82
C SER A 157 -22.31 8.60 -20.97
N CYS A 158 -21.12 8.51 -21.56
CA CYS A 158 -19.84 8.85 -20.91
C CYS A 158 -19.15 10.04 -21.59
N GLU A 159 -19.92 11.04 -21.99
CA GLU A 159 -19.39 12.28 -22.60
C GLU A 159 -18.49 13.06 -21.64
N VAL A 160 -18.83 13.02 -20.35
CA VAL A 160 -18.02 13.57 -19.26
C VAL A 160 -17.72 12.45 -18.27
N ARG A 161 -16.45 12.33 -17.88
CA ARG A 161 -16.01 11.36 -16.88
C ARG A 161 -15.23 12.05 -15.77
N THR A 162 -15.56 11.73 -14.53
CA THR A 162 -14.77 12.13 -13.37
C THR A 162 -13.89 10.98 -12.93
N CYS A 163 -12.60 11.21 -12.79
CA CYS A 163 -11.62 10.20 -12.40
C CYS A 163 -10.91 10.58 -11.10
N TRP A 164 -10.53 9.57 -10.32
CA TRP A 164 -9.74 9.72 -9.09
C TRP A 164 -8.79 8.54 -8.94
N LYS A 165 -7.65 8.77 -8.27
CA LYS A 165 -6.69 7.69 -7.99
C LYS A 165 -7.09 6.96 -6.72
N VAL A 166 -7.09 5.64 -6.75
CA VAL A 166 -7.41 4.81 -5.58
C VAL A 166 -6.34 3.75 -5.36
N MET A 167 -6.15 3.40 -4.10
CA MET A 167 -5.55 2.13 -3.71
C MET A 167 -6.60 1.03 -3.88
N PRO A 168 -6.39 0.08 -4.79
CA PRO A 168 -7.29 -1.05 -4.94
C PRO A 168 -7.30 -1.91 -3.65
N PRO A 169 -8.27 -2.83 -3.51
CA PRO A 169 -8.26 -3.77 -2.40
C PRO A 169 -6.90 -4.44 -2.24
N PHE A 170 -6.43 -4.51 -1.00
CA PHE A 170 -5.14 -5.11 -0.66
C PHE A 170 -5.16 -6.60 -1.04
N ARG A 171 -4.58 -6.94 -2.21
CA ARG A 171 -4.47 -8.31 -2.74
C ARG A 171 -3.03 -8.53 -3.28
N PRO A 172 -2.43 -9.72 -3.12
CA PRO A 172 -1.05 -10.07 -3.42
C PRO A 172 -0.86 -10.41 -4.90
N GLY A 173 -1.93 -10.46 -5.70
CA GLY A 173 -1.81 -10.37 -7.17
C GLY A 173 -1.55 -8.95 -7.67
N ALA A 174 -1.82 -7.95 -6.82
CA ALA A 174 -1.54 -6.53 -7.02
C ALA A 174 -0.46 -6.06 -6.03
N THR A 175 0.48 -6.94 -5.68
CA THR A 175 1.69 -6.61 -4.93
C THR A 175 2.70 -7.66 -5.34
N GLU A 176 3.15 -7.57 -6.59
CA GLU A 176 4.29 -8.33 -7.11
C GLU A 176 5.54 -7.86 -6.35
N LEU A 177 5.65 -8.29 -5.08
CA LEU A 177 6.76 -8.02 -4.16
C LEU A 177 7.95 -8.96 -4.44
N TYR A 178 7.86 -9.79 -5.47
CA TYR A 178 8.94 -10.60 -5.99
C TYR A 178 9.45 -9.97 -7.30
N PRO A 179 10.77 -9.82 -7.50
CA PRO A 179 11.28 -9.73 -8.85
C PRO A 179 10.95 -11.03 -9.57
N ARG A 180 10.54 -10.97 -10.84
CA ARG A 180 10.47 -12.13 -11.73
C ARG A 180 11.77 -12.93 -11.56
N ARG A 181 11.67 -14.25 -11.41
CA ARG A 181 12.83 -15.14 -11.51
C ARG A 181 13.54 -14.82 -12.83
N VAL A 182 14.70 -14.19 -12.77
CA VAL A 182 15.66 -14.24 -13.87
C VAL A 182 16.27 -15.64 -13.81
N GLY A 183 16.02 -16.44 -14.84
CA GLY A 183 16.67 -17.74 -15.02
C GLY A 183 15.74 -18.94 -14.86
N SER A 184 15.34 -19.49 -16.00
CA SER A 184 15.60 -20.89 -16.34
C SER A 184 16.37 -20.89 -17.66
#